data_AF-A0A382LB83-F1
#
_entry.id   AF-A0A382LB83-F1
#
_cell.length_a   1.000
_cell.length_b   1.000
_cell.length_c   1.000
_cell.angle_alpha   90.00
_cell.angle_beta   90.00
_cell.angle_gamma   90.00
#
_symmetry.space_group_name_H-M   'P 1'
#
loop_
_entity.id
_entity.type
_entity.pdbx_description
1 polymer ?
#
loop_
_entity_poly.entity_id
_entity_poly.type
_entity_poly.pdbx_seq_one_letter_code
_entity_poly.pdbx_strand_id
1 'polypeptide(L)'
;VMVGQIAPKNLFDLRPDLRALKLLSSLTEKNAHSIFSGIAEELSKEGIELMEATPWLKPAMPGKGFRLGPEISEQQQHDIEYGRKIAKEISRMEIGQSVVVKDGTTLAVEGFEGTDDCLSRGGELSGKEGGAVAVKVAKENHDLRFDIPCLGDRTLEVCASAGISVIAFEADRTLLLNGEDVETLSKRYRISVIAV
;
A
#
# COMPACT_ATOMS: atom_id res chain seq x y z
N VAL A 1 7.59 18.47 5.78
CA VAL A 1 7.45 17.11 5.21
C VAL A 1 6.88 16.21 6.29
N MET A 2 5.98 15.28 5.96
CA MET A 2 5.48 14.26 6.88
C MET A 2 6.07 12.89 6.51
N VAL A 3 6.55 12.15 7.51
CA VAL A 3 7.14 10.83 7.34
C VAL A 3 6.72 9.96 8.52
N GLY A 4 6.33 8.73 8.24
CA GLY A 4 5.93 7.75 9.25
C GLY A 4 4.55 7.16 8.96
N GLN A 5 4.36 5.93 9.41
CA GLN A 5 3.09 5.25 9.26
C GLN A 5 2.06 5.79 10.26
N ILE A 6 0.85 6.08 9.79
CA ILE A 6 -0.29 6.49 10.62
C ILE A 6 -1.38 5.44 10.45
N ALA A 7 -1.76 4.78 11.55
CA ALA A 7 -2.79 3.75 11.52
C ALA A 7 -4.20 4.40 11.53
N PRO A 8 -5.09 4.07 10.58
CA PRO A 8 -6.45 4.64 10.51
C PRO A 8 -7.26 4.47 11.80
N LYS A 9 -7.04 3.38 12.55
CA LYS A 9 -7.67 3.13 13.87
C LYS A 9 -7.47 4.27 14.87
N ASN A 10 -6.37 5.03 14.75
CA ASN A 10 -6.08 6.15 15.64
C ASN A 10 -7.14 7.25 15.57
N LEU A 11 -7.94 7.31 14.50
CA LEU A 11 -9.08 8.21 14.39
C LEU A 11 -10.13 7.97 15.50
N PHE A 12 -10.31 6.72 15.93
CA PHE A 12 -11.29 6.34 16.95
C PHE A 12 -10.72 6.36 18.38
N ASP A 13 -9.39 6.37 18.52
CA ASP A 13 -8.69 6.41 19.82
C ASP A 13 -8.04 7.78 20.13
N LEU A 14 -8.44 8.83 19.40
CA LEU A 14 -7.88 10.17 19.52
C LEU A 14 -8.43 10.93 20.74
N ARG A 15 -7.57 11.73 21.40
CA ARG A 15 -7.98 12.79 22.34
C ARG A 15 -7.72 14.17 21.72
N PRO A 16 -8.65 14.71 20.93
CA PRO A 16 -8.43 15.96 20.20
C PRO A 16 -8.49 17.17 21.13
N ASP A 17 -7.65 18.17 20.86
CA ASP A 17 -7.81 19.50 21.43
C ASP A 17 -8.96 20.26 20.72
N LEU A 18 -9.26 21.48 21.16
CA LEU A 18 -10.34 22.28 20.56
C LEU A 18 -10.12 22.59 19.08
N ARG A 19 -8.86 22.70 18.65
CA ARG A 19 -8.50 23.01 17.26
C ARG A 19 -8.73 21.80 16.36
N ALA A 20 -8.27 20.63 16.78
CA ALA A 20 -8.49 19.35 16.13
C ALA A 20 -9.98 18.98 16.08
N LEU A 21 -10.74 19.23 17.17
CA LEU A 21 -12.19 19.04 17.17
C LEU A 21 -12.89 19.91 16.12
N LYS A 22 -12.52 21.20 16.05
CA LYS A 22 -13.09 22.13 15.07
C LYS A 22 -12.81 21.65 13.64
N LEU A 23 -11.57 21.27 13.35
CA LEU A 23 -11.17 20.71 12.05
C LEU A 23 -11.97 19.45 11.71
N LEU A 24 -12.00 18.46 12.60
CA LEU A 24 -12.70 17.20 12.36
C LEU A 24 -14.21 17.39 12.20
N SER A 25 -14.79 18.40 12.85
CA SER A 25 -16.23 18.73 12.71
C SER A 25 -16.58 19.41 11.39
N SER A 26 -15.60 20.03 10.71
CA SER A 26 -15.83 20.67 9.41
C SER A 26 -15.72 19.72 8.21
N LEU A 27 -15.21 18.50 8.41
CA LEU A 27 -15.08 17.50 7.34
C LEU A 27 -16.40 16.75 7.14
N THR A 28 -16.87 16.68 5.89
CA THR A 28 -18.09 15.92 5.51
C THR A 28 -17.85 14.42 5.69
N GLU A 29 -16.83 13.87 5.02
CA GLU A 29 -16.33 12.52 5.23
C GLU A 29 -15.06 12.56 6.09
N LYS A 30 -14.85 11.53 6.92
CA LYS A 30 -13.65 11.39 7.76
C LYS A 30 -12.76 10.25 7.27
N ASN A 31 -12.39 10.31 5.99
CA ASN A 31 -11.44 9.37 5.40
C ASN A 31 -10.01 9.95 5.46
N ALA A 32 -9.02 9.13 5.11
CA ALA A 32 -7.62 9.55 5.16
C ALA A 32 -7.37 10.83 4.34
N HIS A 33 -7.93 10.91 3.12
CA HIS A 33 -7.72 12.04 2.23
C HIS A 33 -8.27 13.35 2.80
N SER A 34 -9.52 13.36 3.30
CA SER A 34 -10.15 14.56 3.86
C SER A 34 -9.46 15.02 5.14
N ILE A 35 -9.07 14.08 6.01
CA ILE A 35 -8.37 14.37 7.26
C ILE A 35 -7.00 15.00 6.99
N PHE A 36 -6.16 14.37 6.17
CA PHE A 36 -4.81 14.88 5.91
C PHE A 36 -4.82 16.18 5.11
N SER A 37 -5.75 16.35 4.17
CA SER A 37 -5.94 17.62 3.47
C SER A 37 -6.35 18.74 4.44
N GLY A 38 -7.30 18.47 5.34
CA GLY A 38 -7.70 19.43 6.37
C GLY A 38 -6.55 19.80 7.31
N ILE A 39 -5.70 18.84 7.69
CA ILE A 39 -4.49 19.11 8.48
C ILE A 39 -3.52 20.00 7.71
N ALA A 40 -3.28 19.72 6.43
CA ALA A 40 -2.39 20.53 5.60
C ALA A 40 -2.88 21.98 5.46
N GLU A 41 -4.19 22.18 5.26
CA GLU A 41 -4.80 23.51 5.23
C GLU A 41 -4.69 24.25 6.56
N GLU A 42 -4.90 23.55 7.68
CA GLU A 42 -4.83 24.14 9.01
C GLU A 42 -3.40 24.56 9.39
N LEU A 43 -2.40 23.76 9.00
CA LEU A 43 -0.98 24.12 9.14
C LEU A 43 -0.60 25.32 8.26
N SER A 44 -1.12 25.39 7.04
CA SER A 44 -0.85 26.49 6.11
C SER A 44 -1.32 27.85 6.65
N LYS A 45 -2.41 27.89 7.44
CA LYS A 45 -2.87 29.11 8.13
C LYS A 45 -1.85 29.69 9.12
N GLU A 46 -0.93 28.87 9.61
CA GLU A 46 0.18 29.26 10.50
C GLU A 46 1.48 29.48 9.74
N GLY A 47 1.45 29.49 8.39
CA GLY A 47 2.65 29.61 7.56
C GLY A 47 3.50 28.34 7.49
N ILE A 48 2.96 27.18 7.90
CA ILE A 48 3.63 25.89 7.79
C ILE A 48 3.17 25.19 6.52
N GLU A 49 4.01 25.22 5.48
CA GLU A 49 3.72 24.58 4.22
C GLU A 49 4.14 23.09 4.23
N LEU A 50 3.21 22.22 3.83
CA LEU A 50 3.49 20.80 3.66
C LEU A 50 4.13 20.54 2.28
N MET A 51 5.36 20.04 2.29
CA MET A 51 6.12 19.70 1.07
C MET A 51 6.06 18.22 0.73
N GLU A 52 6.06 17.92 -0.57
CA GLU A 52 6.15 16.57 -1.13
C GLU A 52 7.54 15.97 -0.92
N ALA A 53 7.60 14.75 -0.36
CA ALA A 53 8.86 14.08 -0.07
C ALA A 53 9.48 13.35 -1.28
N THR A 54 8.68 13.02 -2.28
CA THR A 54 9.08 12.13 -3.39
C THR A 54 10.32 12.58 -4.15
N PRO A 55 10.63 13.89 -4.35
CA PRO A 55 11.84 14.27 -5.09
C PRO A 55 13.13 13.72 -4.47
N TRP A 56 13.16 13.59 -3.14
CA TRP A 56 14.28 13.01 -2.39
C TRP A 56 14.22 11.47 -2.32
N LEU A 57 13.04 10.89 -2.52
CA LEU A 57 12.79 9.45 -2.39
C LEU A 57 12.86 8.70 -3.72
N LYS A 58 12.94 9.38 -4.86
CA LYS A 58 13.04 8.77 -6.20
C LYS A 58 14.03 7.60 -6.31
N PRO A 59 15.26 7.65 -5.73
CA PRO A 59 16.17 6.50 -5.80
C PRO A 59 15.64 5.22 -5.15
N ALA A 60 14.68 5.33 -4.23
CA ALA A 60 14.01 4.23 -3.56
C ALA A 60 12.64 3.89 -4.16
N MET A 61 12.29 4.44 -5.34
CA MET A 61 11.03 4.15 -6.04
C MET A 61 11.33 3.35 -7.31
N PRO A 62 11.12 2.02 -7.30
CA PRO A 62 11.48 1.20 -8.44
C PRO A 62 10.63 1.52 -9.67
N GLY A 63 11.32 1.71 -10.80
CA GLY A 63 10.67 1.98 -12.08
C GLY A 63 10.24 0.72 -12.83
N LYS A 64 9.68 0.95 -14.02
CA LYS A 64 9.19 -0.13 -14.89
C LYS A 64 10.28 -1.15 -15.19
N GLY A 65 9.93 -2.44 -15.05
CA GLY A 65 10.85 -3.55 -15.30
C GLY A 65 11.65 -4.00 -14.08
N PHE A 66 11.52 -3.32 -12.94
CA PHE A 66 12.07 -3.80 -11.68
C PHE A 66 11.49 -5.17 -11.30
N ARG A 67 12.38 -6.11 -10.99
CA ARG A 67 12.05 -7.47 -10.56
C ARG A 67 13.08 -7.97 -9.54
N LEU A 68 12.58 -8.60 -8.49
CA LEU A 68 13.37 -9.41 -7.55
C LEU A 68 12.71 -10.78 -7.37
N GLY A 69 13.48 -11.73 -6.84
CA GLY A 69 12.99 -13.08 -6.57
C GLY A 69 12.96 -14.00 -7.81
N PRO A 70 12.24 -15.12 -7.76
CA PRO A 70 12.16 -16.08 -8.85
C PRO A 70 11.33 -15.56 -10.03
N GLU A 71 11.46 -16.22 -11.18
CA GLU A 71 10.57 -16.02 -12.33
C GLU A 71 9.14 -16.42 -11.99
N ILE A 72 8.18 -15.67 -12.55
CA ILE A 72 6.75 -15.92 -12.37
C ILE A 72 6.19 -16.76 -13.52
N SER A 73 5.13 -17.52 -13.24
CA SER A 73 4.39 -18.27 -14.25
C SER A 73 3.47 -17.37 -15.07
N GLU A 74 3.01 -17.87 -16.22
CA GLU A 74 1.98 -17.18 -17.03
C GLU A 74 0.68 -16.97 -16.25
N GLN A 75 0.31 -17.93 -15.38
CA GLN A 75 -0.88 -17.82 -14.53
C GLN A 75 -0.72 -16.69 -13.50
N GLN A 76 0.46 -16.59 -12.86
CA GLN A 76 0.75 -15.48 -11.94
C GLN A 76 0.74 -14.13 -12.68
N GLN A 77 1.26 -14.09 -13.92
CA GLN A 77 1.20 -12.88 -14.73
C GLN A 77 -0.24 -12.47 -15.08
N HIS A 78 -1.14 -13.43 -15.34
CA HIS A 78 -2.57 -13.17 -15.50
C HIS A 78 -3.21 -12.67 -14.20
N ASP A 79 -2.89 -13.28 -13.06
CA ASP A 79 -3.41 -12.85 -11.75
C ASP A 79 -2.94 -11.43 -11.39
N ILE A 80 -1.71 -11.05 -11.72
CA ILE A 80 -1.23 -9.67 -11.57
C ILE A 80 -2.12 -8.69 -12.34
N GLU A 81 -2.39 -8.97 -13.63
CA GLU A 81 -3.20 -8.08 -14.47
C GLU A 81 -4.66 -8.03 -14.01
N TYR A 82 -5.22 -9.16 -13.59
CA TYR A 82 -6.56 -9.24 -13.03
C TYR A 82 -6.65 -8.47 -11.70
N GLY A 83 -5.72 -8.71 -10.78
CA GLY A 83 -5.64 -8.03 -9.49
C GLY A 83 -5.44 -6.53 -9.64
N ARG A 84 -4.62 -6.08 -10.60
CA ARG A 84 -4.40 -4.65 -10.87
C ARG A 84 -5.69 -3.92 -11.22
N LYS A 85 -6.56 -4.53 -12.06
CA LYS A 85 -7.86 -3.95 -12.42
C LYS A 85 -8.73 -3.75 -11.18
N ILE A 86 -8.81 -4.74 -10.31
CA ILE A 86 -9.64 -4.68 -9.10
C ILE A 86 -9.06 -3.68 -8.09
N ALA A 87 -7.74 -3.72 -7.86
CA ALA A 87 -7.04 -2.81 -6.97
C ALA A 87 -7.29 -1.34 -7.37
N LYS A 88 -7.33 -1.04 -8.66
CA LYS A 88 -7.67 0.31 -9.16
C LYS A 88 -9.11 0.72 -8.84
N GLU A 89 -10.09 -0.17 -9.02
CA GLU A 89 -11.49 0.14 -8.70
C GLU A 89 -11.70 0.38 -7.21
N ILE A 90 -11.12 -0.45 -6.33
CA ILE A 90 -11.27 -0.28 -4.87
C ILE A 90 -10.56 0.99 -4.37
N SER A 91 -9.44 1.35 -5.00
CA SER A 91 -8.69 2.57 -4.68
C SER A 91 -9.49 3.81 -5.08
N ARG A 92 -10.18 3.73 -6.22
CA ARG A 92 -11.08 4.78 -6.70
C ARG A 92 -12.30 4.98 -5.79
N MET A 93 -12.76 3.92 -5.13
CA MET A 93 -13.82 3.97 -4.11
C MET A 93 -13.33 4.39 -2.71
N GLU A 94 -12.04 4.68 -2.53
CA GLU A 94 -11.41 5.03 -1.25
C GLU A 94 -11.52 3.93 -0.17
N ILE A 95 -11.60 2.66 -0.58
CA ILE A 95 -11.72 1.52 0.34
C ILE A 95 -10.34 1.03 0.81
N GLY A 96 -9.42 0.86 -0.13
CA GLY A 96 -8.08 0.32 0.08
C GLY A 96 -7.30 0.30 -1.23
N GLN A 97 -6.08 -0.22 -1.21
CA GLN A 97 -5.17 -0.12 -2.35
C GLN A 97 -4.50 -1.45 -2.73
N SER A 98 -4.86 -2.54 -2.05
CA SER A 98 -4.29 -3.86 -2.24
C SER A 98 -5.36 -4.93 -2.44
N VAL A 99 -5.04 -5.93 -3.25
CA VAL A 99 -5.86 -7.14 -3.40
C VAL A 99 -4.96 -8.38 -3.40
N VAL A 100 -5.53 -9.51 -3.01
CA VAL A 100 -4.89 -10.83 -3.10
C VAL A 100 -5.74 -11.70 -4.01
N VAL A 101 -5.10 -12.30 -5.01
CA VAL A 101 -5.72 -13.09 -6.07
C VAL A 101 -4.98 -14.40 -6.27
N LYS A 102 -5.70 -15.43 -6.70
CA LYS A 102 -5.13 -16.72 -7.12
C LYS A 102 -6.04 -17.36 -8.16
N ASP A 103 -5.46 -17.82 -9.26
CA ASP A 103 -6.14 -18.55 -10.33
C ASP A 103 -7.40 -17.82 -10.83
N GLY A 104 -7.29 -16.50 -11.02
CA GLY A 104 -8.39 -15.62 -11.46
C GLY A 104 -9.46 -15.36 -10.40
N THR A 105 -9.26 -15.76 -9.14
CA THR A 105 -10.20 -15.55 -8.04
C THR A 105 -9.67 -14.51 -7.06
N THR A 106 -10.50 -13.53 -6.70
CA THR A 106 -10.16 -12.55 -5.65
C THR A 106 -10.39 -13.17 -4.28
N LEU A 107 -9.32 -13.32 -3.51
CA LEU A 107 -9.33 -13.92 -2.17
C LEU A 107 -9.53 -12.85 -1.09
N ALA A 108 -8.86 -11.70 -1.24
CA ALA A 108 -8.99 -10.58 -0.32
C ALA A 108 -8.88 -9.24 -1.04
N VAL A 109 -9.58 -8.27 -0.48
CA VAL A 109 -9.55 -6.85 -0.85
C VAL A 109 -9.22 -6.10 0.43
N GLU A 110 -8.24 -5.20 0.38
CA GLU A 110 -7.86 -4.36 1.50
C GLU A 110 -8.99 -3.39 1.82
N GLY A 111 -9.34 -3.29 3.10
CA GLY A 111 -10.21 -2.26 3.64
C GLY A 111 -9.54 -1.50 4.79
N PHE A 112 -10.33 -1.21 5.82
CA PHE A 112 -9.89 -0.45 6.98
C PHE A 112 -8.81 -1.16 7.84
N GLU A 113 -8.70 -2.48 7.73
CA GLU A 113 -7.71 -3.28 8.45
C GLU A 113 -6.26 -2.98 8.03
N GLY A 114 -6.07 -2.51 6.79
CA GLY A 114 -4.77 -2.20 6.22
C GLY A 114 -4.08 -3.38 5.52
N THR A 115 -2.94 -3.07 4.89
CA THR A 115 -2.30 -3.98 3.94
C THR A 115 -1.87 -5.31 4.58
N ASP A 116 -1.18 -5.29 5.72
CA ASP A 116 -0.62 -6.52 6.33
C ASP A 116 -1.71 -7.53 6.73
N ASP A 117 -2.82 -7.07 7.30
CA ASP A 117 -3.95 -7.93 7.68
C ASP A 117 -4.67 -8.47 6.44
N CYS A 118 -4.81 -7.65 5.39
CA CYS A 118 -5.34 -8.08 4.10
C CYS A 118 -4.48 -9.17 3.44
N LEU A 119 -3.14 -9.00 3.45
CA LEU A 119 -2.21 -9.97 2.90
C LEU A 119 -2.28 -11.30 3.66
N SER A 120 -2.29 -11.23 4.99
CA SER A 120 -2.43 -12.41 5.87
C SER A 120 -3.70 -13.18 5.55
N ARG A 121 -4.85 -12.50 5.58
CA ARG A 121 -6.16 -13.09 5.28
C ARG A 121 -6.24 -13.65 3.86
N GLY A 122 -5.76 -12.92 2.87
CA GLY A 122 -5.78 -13.37 1.47
C GLY A 122 -4.88 -14.58 1.21
N GLY A 123 -3.72 -14.62 1.83
CA GLY A 123 -2.81 -15.75 1.75
C GLY A 123 -3.35 -17.00 2.45
N GLU A 124 -3.94 -16.88 3.64
CA GLU A 124 -4.61 -18.00 4.33
C GLU A 124 -5.72 -18.65 3.50
N LEU A 125 -6.42 -17.86 2.68
CA LEU A 125 -7.47 -18.33 1.78
C LEU A 125 -6.93 -18.98 0.48
N SER A 126 -5.63 -18.92 0.23
CA SER A 126 -5.02 -19.46 -0.99
C SER A 126 -4.83 -20.98 -0.99
N GLY A 127 -5.21 -21.64 0.09
CA GLY A 127 -5.11 -23.08 0.28
C GLY A 127 -3.72 -23.52 0.73
N LYS A 128 -3.57 -24.83 1.00
CA LYS A 128 -2.34 -25.39 1.60
C LYS A 128 -1.08 -25.20 0.76
N GLU A 129 -1.23 -25.09 -0.55
CA GLU A 129 -0.12 -24.92 -1.49
C GLU A 129 0.35 -23.47 -1.61
N GLY A 130 -0.37 -22.50 -1.02
CA GLY A 130 -0.05 -21.09 -1.15
C GLY A 130 -0.16 -20.61 -2.59
N GLY A 131 0.76 -19.76 -3.02
CA GLY A 131 0.89 -19.34 -4.41
C GLY A 131 0.04 -18.13 -4.80
N ALA A 132 -0.58 -17.46 -3.83
CA ALA A 132 -1.33 -16.25 -4.12
C ALA A 132 -0.43 -15.12 -4.65
N VAL A 133 -1.06 -14.20 -5.37
CA VAL A 133 -0.48 -12.98 -5.92
C VAL A 133 -1.13 -11.79 -5.21
N ALA A 134 -0.31 -10.98 -4.55
CA ALA A 134 -0.72 -9.69 -4.02
C ALA A 134 -0.46 -8.60 -5.06
N VAL A 135 -1.41 -7.69 -5.23
CA VAL A 135 -1.25 -6.51 -6.10
C VAL A 135 -1.58 -5.27 -5.30
N LYS A 136 -0.67 -4.30 -5.29
CA LYS A 136 -0.82 -2.99 -4.64
C LYS A 136 -0.76 -1.89 -5.68
N VAL A 137 -1.66 -0.91 -5.61
CA VAL A 137 -1.68 0.24 -6.52
C VAL A 137 -1.54 1.54 -5.76
N ALA A 138 -1.12 2.58 -6.45
CA ALA A 138 -1.25 3.96 -5.98
C ALA A 138 -2.62 4.52 -6.38
N LYS A 139 -3.13 5.43 -5.55
CA LYS A 139 -4.34 6.19 -5.86
C LYS A 139 -4.08 7.10 -7.07
N GLU A 140 -5.09 7.34 -7.91
CA GLU A 140 -4.90 8.19 -9.10
C GLU A 140 -4.65 9.66 -8.73
N ASN A 141 -5.48 10.21 -7.84
CA ASN A 141 -5.37 11.58 -7.32
C ASN A 141 -4.62 11.59 -5.98
N HIS A 142 -3.47 10.92 -5.93
CA HIS A 142 -2.70 10.75 -4.71
C HIS A 142 -2.06 12.07 -4.28
N ASP A 143 -2.28 12.48 -3.03
CA ASP A 143 -1.51 13.58 -2.45
C ASP A 143 -0.20 13.01 -1.88
N LEU A 144 0.84 13.06 -2.71
CA LEU A 144 2.16 12.53 -2.43
C LEU A 144 2.89 13.24 -1.27
N ARG A 145 2.31 14.31 -0.71
CA ARG A 145 2.84 14.97 0.49
C ARG A 145 2.68 14.14 1.76
N PHE A 146 1.73 13.19 1.76
CA PHE A 146 1.41 12.41 2.96
C PHE A 146 0.96 10.99 2.71
N ASP A 147 0.66 10.63 1.46
CA ASP A 147 0.17 9.31 1.12
C ASP A 147 1.02 8.76 -0.02
N ILE A 148 2.17 8.18 0.33
CA ILE A 148 3.06 7.49 -0.62
C ILE A 148 2.91 5.99 -0.33
N PRO A 149 2.45 5.16 -1.29
CA PRO A 149 2.39 3.71 -1.09
C PRO A 149 3.77 3.17 -0.78
N CYS A 150 3.87 2.33 0.24
CA CYS A 150 5.13 1.71 0.64
C CYS A 150 5.03 0.18 0.60
N LEU A 151 6.17 -0.45 0.29
CA LEU A 151 6.45 -1.87 0.41
C LEU A 151 7.82 -2.02 1.07
N GLY A 152 7.99 -2.97 1.98
CA GLY A 152 9.27 -3.20 2.64
C GLY A 152 9.51 -4.66 3.02
N ASP A 153 10.58 -4.87 3.77
CA ASP A 153 10.95 -6.13 4.42
C ASP A 153 9.79 -6.74 5.21
N ARG A 154 9.09 -5.92 6.01
CA ARG A 154 7.92 -6.37 6.78
C ARG A 154 6.81 -6.95 5.89
N THR A 155 6.53 -6.30 4.76
CA THR A 155 5.51 -6.78 3.80
C THR A 155 5.89 -8.15 3.26
N LEU A 156 7.18 -8.39 3.00
CA LEU A 156 7.69 -9.66 2.53
C LEU A 156 7.62 -10.76 3.59
N GLU A 157 7.88 -10.45 4.85
CA GLU A 157 7.67 -11.39 5.97
C GLU A 157 6.20 -11.82 6.06
N VAL A 158 5.27 -10.86 5.95
CA VAL A 158 3.83 -11.13 5.96
C VAL A 158 3.47 -12.02 4.78
N CYS A 159 3.88 -11.68 3.56
CA CYS A 159 3.66 -12.50 2.38
C CYS A 159 4.19 -13.93 2.57
N ALA A 160 5.40 -14.09 3.10
CA ALA A 160 6.00 -15.39 3.35
C ALA A 160 5.18 -16.23 4.34
N SER A 161 4.75 -15.61 5.44
CA SER A 161 3.94 -16.27 6.47
C SER A 161 2.54 -16.67 5.96
N ALA A 162 2.00 -15.93 4.99
CA ALA A 162 0.68 -16.12 4.44
C ALA A 162 0.67 -17.02 3.19
N GLY A 163 1.83 -17.45 2.67
CA GLY A 163 1.90 -18.25 1.44
C GLY A 163 1.66 -17.45 0.16
N ILE A 164 1.91 -16.14 0.18
CA ILE A 164 1.91 -15.29 -1.02
C ILE A 164 3.24 -15.46 -1.74
N SER A 165 3.17 -15.71 -3.05
CA SER A 165 4.34 -16.01 -3.90
C SER A 165 4.79 -14.83 -4.76
N VAL A 166 3.91 -13.86 -4.99
CA VAL A 166 4.20 -12.67 -5.80
C VAL A 166 3.59 -11.45 -5.15
N ILE A 167 4.34 -10.35 -5.13
CA ILE A 167 3.82 -9.03 -4.84
C ILE A 167 4.13 -8.09 -6.00
N ALA A 168 3.07 -7.59 -6.64
CA ALA A 168 3.15 -6.62 -7.73
C ALA A 168 2.74 -5.23 -7.22
N PHE A 169 3.45 -4.21 -7.67
CA PHE A 169 3.16 -2.81 -7.30
C PHE A 169 3.36 -1.87 -8.48
N GLU A 170 2.77 -0.68 -8.44
CA GLU A 170 2.92 0.29 -9.53
C GLU A 170 4.32 0.90 -9.57
N ALA A 171 4.92 0.81 -10.76
CA ALA A 171 6.21 1.43 -11.07
C ALA A 171 6.20 2.95 -10.83
N ASP A 172 7.32 3.47 -10.33
CA ASP A 172 7.54 4.91 -10.11
C ASP A 172 6.55 5.57 -9.13
N ARG A 173 5.71 4.76 -8.46
CA ARG A 173 4.65 5.23 -7.56
C ARG A 173 4.66 4.59 -6.18
N THR A 174 5.50 3.59 -5.96
CA THR A 174 5.63 2.89 -4.68
C THR A 174 7.04 3.04 -4.14
N LEU A 175 7.16 3.42 -2.87
CA LEU A 175 8.42 3.47 -2.14
C LEU A 175 8.82 2.06 -1.69
N LEU A 176 10.03 1.63 -2.06
CA LEU A 176 10.64 0.40 -1.59
C LEU A 176 11.52 0.69 -0.37
N LEU A 177 10.99 0.38 0.81
CA LEU A 177 11.70 0.50 2.08
C LEU A 177 12.67 -0.67 2.22
N ASN A 178 13.87 -0.40 2.75
CA ASN A 178 14.89 -1.42 3.03
C ASN A 178 15.18 -2.34 1.82
N GLY A 179 15.46 -1.76 0.65
CA GLY A 179 15.58 -2.51 -0.61
C GLY A 179 16.57 -3.69 -0.58
N GLU A 180 17.68 -3.57 0.15
CA GLU A 180 18.65 -4.67 0.33
C GLU A 180 18.06 -5.85 1.12
N ASP A 181 17.27 -5.56 2.16
CA ASP A 181 16.56 -6.57 2.94
C ASP A 181 15.44 -7.20 2.11
N VAL A 182 14.70 -6.40 1.34
CA VAL A 182 13.70 -6.89 0.38
C VAL A 182 14.33 -7.87 -0.60
N GLU A 183 15.48 -7.54 -1.19
CA GLU A 183 16.20 -8.42 -2.10
C GLU A 183 16.63 -9.72 -1.40
N THR A 184 17.17 -9.63 -0.19
CA THR A 184 17.58 -10.80 0.58
C THR A 184 16.39 -11.71 0.92
N LEU A 185 15.29 -11.13 1.39
CA LEU A 185 14.07 -11.84 1.78
C LEU A 185 13.33 -12.43 0.59
N SER A 186 13.26 -11.72 -0.54
CA SER A 186 12.65 -12.23 -1.79
C SER A 186 13.32 -13.52 -2.26
N LYS A 187 14.65 -13.59 -2.20
CA LYS A 187 15.42 -14.81 -2.52
C LYS A 187 15.18 -15.90 -1.48
N ARG A 188 15.22 -15.56 -0.19
CA ARG A 188 15.05 -16.52 0.92
C ARG A 188 13.68 -17.19 0.92
N TYR A 189 12.62 -16.40 0.79
CA TYR A 189 11.24 -16.88 0.82
C TYR A 189 10.70 -17.27 -0.56
N ARG A 190 11.51 -17.10 -1.62
CA ARG A 190 11.11 -17.36 -3.01
C ARG A 190 9.85 -16.57 -3.42
N ILE A 191 9.81 -15.30 -3.04
CA ILE A 191 8.73 -14.37 -3.35
C ILE A 191 9.20 -13.45 -4.47
N SER A 192 8.43 -13.34 -5.54
CA SER A 192 8.71 -12.40 -6.63
C SER A 192 8.18 -11.01 -6.29
N VAL A 193 9.00 -9.97 -6.47
CA VAL A 193 8.64 -8.57 -6.22
C VAL A 193 8.75 -7.83 -7.54
N ILE A 194 7.64 -7.31 -8.08
CA ILE A 194 7.57 -6.84 -9.47
C ILE A 194 6.92 -5.46 -9.56
N ALA A 195 7.56 -4.54 -10.27
CA ALA A 195 6.96 -3.27 -10.67
C ALA A 195 6.19 -3.42 -12.00
N VAL A 196 4.91 -3.02 -12.01
CA VAL A 196 3.97 -3.13 -13.15
C VAL A 196 3.34 -1.81 -13.56
#